data_AF-A0A958VDK7-F1
#
_entry.id   AF-A0A958VDK7-F1
#
_cell.length_a   1.000
_cell.length_b   1.000
_cell.length_c   1.000
_cell.angle_alpha   90.00
_cell.angle_beta   90.00
_cell.angle_gamma   90.00
#
_symmetry.space_group_name_H-M   'P 1'
#
loop_
_entity.id
_entity.type
_entity.pdbx_description
1 polymer ?
#
loop_
_entity_poly.entity_id
_entity_poly.type
_entity_poly.pdbx_seq_one_letter_code
_entity_poly.pdbx_strand_id
1 'polypeptide(L)'
;MDIESSLLSSFINERQKEAIAKCLLAEDFFVIQGPPGTGKSTAIAELIWQHIRSHYSQIGAPYKVLVTSETNLAVDNALDKLRSKNHLLIKPIRFGSEEKLDKEGRRFSLEGIKQWKTIGKTEIENEVAEPNIVEDWISL
;
A
#
# COMPACT_ATOMS: atom_id res chain seq x y z
N MET A 1 -10.65 12.07 15.31
CA MET A 1 -9.68 11.71 14.25
C MET A 1 -10.20 12.39 13.00
N ASP A 2 -9.48 13.39 12.48
CA ASP A 2 -9.91 14.09 11.26
C ASP A 2 -9.36 13.33 10.05
N ILE A 3 -10.23 12.57 9.38
CA ILE A 3 -9.90 11.76 8.21
C ILE A 3 -9.72 12.66 6.98
N GLU A 4 -10.50 13.75 6.88
CA GLU A 4 -10.59 14.56 5.66
C GLU A 4 -9.29 15.31 5.34
N SER A 5 -8.61 15.83 6.36
CA SER A 5 -7.33 16.53 6.20
C SER A 5 -6.16 15.62 5.83
N SER A 6 -6.38 14.30 5.76
CA SER A 6 -5.31 13.32 5.63
C SER A 6 -5.64 12.17 4.67
N LEU A 7 -6.50 12.38 3.69
CA LEU A 7 -6.84 11.33 2.73
C LEU A 7 -5.63 10.94 1.86
N LEU A 8 -5.45 9.64 1.62
CA LEU A 8 -4.49 9.14 0.65
C LEU A 8 -4.99 9.39 -0.78
N SER A 9 -6.28 9.11 -1.03
CA SER A 9 -6.90 9.34 -2.32
C SER A 9 -7.82 10.57 -2.32
N SER A 10 -7.68 11.42 -3.35
CA SER A 10 -8.62 12.52 -3.60
C SER A 10 -9.98 12.06 -4.13
N PHE A 11 -10.13 10.78 -4.49
CA PHE A 11 -11.34 10.22 -5.11
C PHE A 11 -12.07 9.25 -4.15
N ILE A 12 -12.40 9.73 -2.96
CA ILE A 12 -13.17 8.98 -1.96
C ILE A 12 -14.51 9.65 -1.69
N ASN A 13 -15.59 8.87 -1.70
CA ASN A 13 -16.93 9.40 -1.43
C ASN A 13 -17.32 9.30 0.05
N GLU A 14 -18.38 10.00 0.45
CA GLU A 14 -18.84 10.05 1.85
C GLU A 14 -19.15 8.67 2.45
N ARG A 15 -19.71 7.74 1.67
CA ARG A 15 -20.00 6.38 2.17
C ARG A 15 -18.73 5.59 2.45
N GLN A 16 -17.71 5.75 1.61
CA GLN A 16 -16.39 5.14 1.84
C GLN A 16 -15.72 5.77 3.06
N LYS A 17 -15.75 7.10 3.20
CA LYS A 17 -15.24 7.80 4.39
C LYS A 17 -15.92 7.31 5.67
N GLU A 18 -17.24 7.18 5.66
CA GLU A 18 -18.02 6.68 6.80
C GLU A 18 -17.64 5.23 7.14
N ALA A 19 -17.53 4.36 6.14
CA ALA A 19 -17.10 2.97 6.34
C ALA A 19 -15.69 2.88 6.93
N ILE A 20 -14.77 3.74 6.46
CA ILE A 20 -13.39 3.83 6.96
C ILE A 20 -13.38 4.32 8.41
N ALA A 21 -14.12 5.39 8.72
CA ALA A 21 -14.23 5.92 10.07
C ALA A 21 -14.74 4.87 11.06
N LYS A 22 -15.80 4.13 10.67
CA LYS A 22 -16.34 3.04 11.50
C LYS A 22 -15.35 1.89 11.66
N CYS A 23 -14.63 1.52 10.60
CA CYS A 23 -13.60 0.49 10.65
C CYS A 23 -12.45 0.87 11.60
N LEU A 24 -12.00 2.13 11.58
CA LEU A 24 -10.93 2.63 12.46
C LEU A 24 -11.32 2.64 13.95
N LEU A 25 -12.62 2.69 14.24
CA LEU A 25 -13.17 2.64 15.60
C LEU A 25 -13.55 1.23 16.06
N ALA A 26 -13.52 0.23 15.17
CA ALA A 26 -13.85 -1.14 15.52
C ALA A 26 -12.71 -1.76 16.34
N GLU A 27 -13.08 -2.45 17.43
CA GLU A 27 -12.11 -3.09 18.33
C GLU A 27 -11.65 -4.46 17.81
N ASP A 28 -12.60 -5.31 17.41
CA ASP A 28 -12.30 -6.71 17.05
C ASP A 28 -12.39 -6.97 15.54
N PHE A 29 -13.55 -6.67 14.94
CA PHE A 29 -13.83 -7.02 13.55
C PHE A 29 -14.82 -6.05 12.92
N PHE A 30 -14.62 -5.78 11.62
CA PHE A 30 -15.49 -4.92 10.83
C PHE A 30 -15.62 -5.45 9.41
N VAL A 31 -16.83 -5.37 8.85
CA VAL A 31 -17.12 -5.81 7.48
C VAL A 31 -17.53 -4.62 6.63
N ILE A 32 -16.84 -4.44 5.51
CA ILE A 32 -17.20 -3.47 4.49
C ILE A 32 -17.73 -4.21 3.28
N GLN A 33 -18.98 -3.92 2.90
CA GLN A 33 -19.57 -4.43 1.67
C GLN A 33 -19.36 -3.44 0.52
N GLY A 34 -18.68 -3.88 -0.54
CA GLY A 34 -18.46 -3.08 -1.74
C GLY A 34 -18.97 -3.76 -3.01
N PRO A 35 -20.10 -3.31 -3.60
CA PRO A 35 -20.55 -3.78 -4.91
C PRO A 35 -19.47 -3.69 -6.01
N PRO A 36 -19.65 -4.35 -7.17
CA PRO A 36 -18.73 -4.21 -8.30
C PRO A 36 -18.50 -2.75 -8.69
N GLY A 37 -17.25 -2.37 -8.99
CA GLY A 37 -16.90 -0.99 -9.40
C GLY A 37 -16.83 0.07 -8.29
N THR A 38 -17.12 -0.25 -7.03
CA THR A 38 -17.18 0.73 -5.93
C THR A 38 -15.82 1.10 -5.30
N GLY A 39 -14.70 0.85 -5.99
CA GLY A 39 -13.38 1.26 -5.51
C GLY A 39 -12.88 0.51 -4.26
N LYS A 40 -13.21 -0.78 -4.11
CA LYS A 40 -12.76 -1.61 -2.96
C LYS A 40 -11.26 -1.51 -2.69
N SER A 41 -10.42 -1.62 -3.72
CA SER A 41 -8.96 -1.51 -3.56
C SER A 41 -8.53 -0.13 -3.06
N THR A 42 -9.21 0.94 -3.49
CA THR A 42 -8.98 2.29 -2.98
C THR A 42 -9.35 2.38 -1.49
N ALA A 43 -10.48 1.82 -1.09
CA ALA A 43 -10.88 1.79 0.31
C ALA A 43 -9.90 0.99 1.19
N ILE A 44 -9.38 -0.14 0.69
CA ILE A 44 -8.34 -0.93 1.38
C ILE A 44 -7.07 -0.09 1.57
N ALA A 45 -6.59 0.57 0.51
CA ALA A 45 -5.39 1.40 0.59
C ALA A 45 -5.57 2.56 1.59
N GLU A 46 -6.73 3.21 1.56
CA GLU A 46 -7.06 4.29 2.51
C GLU A 46 -7.09 3.78 3.96
N LEU A 47 -7.69 2.62 4.23
CA LEU A 47 -7.69 2.02 5.57
C LEU A 47 -6.27 1.78 6.10
N ILE A 48 -5.42 1.17 5.28
CA ILE A 48 -4.02 0.89 5.64
C ILE A 48 -3.29 2.20 5.98
N TRP A 49 -3.46 3.22 5.15
CA TRP A 49 -2.89 4.54 5.37
C TRP A 49 -3.37 5.19 6.67
N GLN A 50 -4.68 5.23 6.91
CA GLN A 50 -5.23 5.84 8.12
C GLN A 50 -4.77 5.11 9.39
N HIS A 51 -4.72 3.77 9.40
CA HIS A 51 -4.21 3.01 10.54
C HIS A 51 -2.74 3.30 10.82
N ILE A 52 -1.87 3.20 9.80
CA ILE A 52 -0.43 3.41 9.97
C ILE A 52 -0.14 4.85 10.38
N ARG A 53 -0.77 5.83 9.72
CA ARG A 53 -0.58 7.25 10.01
C ARG A 53 -1.05 7.59 11.42
N SER A 54 -2.26 7.19 11.80
CA SER A 54 -2.83 7.48 13.12
C SER A 54 -1.97 6.86 14.22
N HIS A 55 -1.61 5.58 14.09
CA HIS A 55 -0.76 4.90 15.06
C HIS A 55 0.61 5.59 15.19
N TYR A 56 1.25 5.92 14.06
CA TYR A 56 2.55 6.60 14.09
C TYR A 56 2.46 7.98 14.74
N SER A 57 1.44 8.78 14.43
CA SER A 57 1.25 10.11 15.03
C SER A 57 0.95 10.06 16.53
N GLN A 58 0.28 9.01 17.02
CA GLN A 58 -0.10 8.89 18.44
C GLN A 58 0.97 8.22 19.30
N ILE A 59 1.63 7.19 18.78
CA ILE A 59 2.52 6.31 19.54
C ILE A 59 4.00 6.52 19.15
N GLY A 60 4.27 7.04 17.96
CA GLY A 60 5.64 7.22 17.45
C GLY A 60 6.34 5.90 17.10
N ALA A 61 5.58 4.80 16.99
CA ALA A 61 6.12 3.47 16.71
C ALA A 61 5.57 2.90 15.38
N PRO A 62 6.32 2.01 14.71
CA PRO A 62 5.86 1.35 13.49
C PRO A 62 4.60 0.52 13.73
N TYR A 63 3.64 0.61 12.79
CA TYR A 63 2.46 -0.25 12.74
C TYR A 63 2.57 -1.20 11.55
N LYS A 64 2.28 -2.49 11.76
CA LYS A 64 2.35 -3.51 10.71
C LYS A 64 0.95 -3.97 10.35
N VAL A 65 0.63 -3.93 9.06
CA VAL A 65 -0.65 -4.41 8.53
C VAL A 65 -0.39 -5.62 7.63
N LEU A 66 -1.14 -6.71 7.87
CA LEU A 66 -1.16 -7.87 6.97
C LEU A 66 -2.35 -7.72 6.01
N VAL A 67 -2.07 -7.77 4.72
CA VAL A 67 -3.09 -7.77 3.66
C VAL A 67 -3.13 -9.16 3.04
N THR A 68 -4.31 -9.74 2.93
CA THR A 68 -4.53 -11.07 2.35
C THR A 68 -5.77 -11.09 1.45
N SER A 69 -5.81 -12.02 0.49
CA SER A 69 -6.95 -12.25 -0.40
C SER A 69 -6.88 -13.66 -0.96
N GLU A 70 -7.98 -14.14 -1.53
CA GLU A 70 -8.06 -15.41 -2.26
C GLU A 70 -7.17 -15.41 -3.51
N THR A 71 -7.05 -14.26 -4.20
CA THR A 71 -6.28 -14.14 -5.45
C THR A 71 -5.09 -13.18 -5.30
N ASN A 72 -3.98 -13.52 -5.95
CA ASN A 72 -2.79 -12.65 -5.98
C ASN A 72 -3.10 -11.26 -6.56
N LEU A 73 -3.85 -11.23 -7.66
CA LEU A 73 -4.24 -10.00 -8.36
C LEU A 73 -4.97 -9.00 -7.44
N ALA A 74 -5.80 -9.48 -6.50
CA ALA A 74 -6.48 -8.61 -5.57
C ALA A 74 -5.53 -7.92 -4.58
N VAL A 75 -4.51 -8.64 -4.10
CA VAL A 75 -3.45 -8.08 -3.24
C VAL A 75 -2.62 -7.07 -4.03
N ASP A 76 -2.18 -7.45 -5.23
CA ASP A 76 -1.32 -6.63 -6.08
C ASP A 76 -2.02 -5.30 -6.43
N ASN A 77 -3.31 -5.35 -6.77
CA ASN A 77 -4.15 -4.17 -7.01
C ASN A 77 -4.29 -3.26 -5.78
N ALA A 78 -4.36 -3.81 -4.57
CA ALA A 78 -4.42 -3.01 -3.35
C ALA A 78 -3.07 -2.34 -3.06
N LEU A 79 -1.95 -3.05 -3.27
CA LEU A 79 -0.60 -2.52 -3.06
C LEU A 79 -0.27 -1.38 -4.02
N ASP A 80 -0.67 -1.47 -5.29
CA ASP A 80 -0.45 -0.39 -6.26
C ASP A 80 -1.15 0.92 -5.84
N LYS A 81 -2.29 0.83 -5.14
CA LYS A 81 -3.01 2.00 -4.59
C LYS A 81 -2.33 2.65 -3.39
N LEU A 82 -1.37 1.99 -2.74
CA LEU A 82 -0.59 2.55 -1.64
C LEU A 82 0.58 3.43 -2.10
N ARG A 83 0.81 3.50 -3.41
CA ARG A 83 1.86 4.35 -3.97
C ARG A 83 1.54 5.81 -3.73
N SER A 84 2.49 6.51 -3.11
CA SER A 84 2.40 7.94 -2.89
C SER A 84 3.78 8.55 -3.06
N LYS A 85 3.84 9.63 -3.84
CA LYS A 85 5.04 10.47 -3.94
C LYS A 85 5.10 11.53 -2.84
N ASN A 86 4.13 11.54 -1.92
CA ASN A 86 3.97 12.60 -0.93
C ASN A 86 4.22 12.12 0.51
N HIS A 87 4.44 10.82 0.72
CA HIS A 87 4.76 10.27 2.04
C HIS A 87 5.69 9.05 1.97
N LEU A 88 6.43 8.82 3.06
CA LEU A 88 7.34 7.66 3.22
C LEU A 88 6.92 6.66 4.31
N LEU A 89 5.72 6.82 4.88
CA LEU A 89 5.27 6.04 6.03
C LEU A 89 5.01 4.56 5.71
N ILE A 90 4.59 4.25 4.49
CA ILE A 90 4.20 2.90 4.08
C ILE A 90 5.28 2.30 3.19
N LYS A 91 5.76 1.12 3.57
CA LYS A 91 6.75 0.34 2.81
C LYS A 91 6.21 -1.07 2.59
N PRO A 92 5.43 -1.31 1.52
CA PRO A 92 4.81 -2.61 1.29
C PRO A 92 5.86 -3.70 1.03
N ILE A 93 5.58 -4.91 1.54
CA ILE A 93 6.38 -6.12 1.25
C ILE A 93 5.41 -7.20 0.78
N ARG A 94 5.64 -7.73 -0.42
CA ARG A 94 4.84 -8.78 -1.05
C ARG A 94 5.49 -10.14 -0.86
N PHE A 95 4.77 -11.04 -0.19
CA PHE A 95 5.17 -12.43 -0.01
C PHE A 95 4.52 -13.31 -1.08
N GLY A 96 5.29 -14.10 -1.82
CA GLY A 96 4.77 -15.05 -2.81
C GLY A 96 5.83 -15.44 -3.83
N SER A 97 5.56 -16.48 -4.62
CA SER A 97 6.43 -16.88 -5.74
C SER A 97 6.26 -15.90 -6.90
N GLU A 98 7.36 -15.32 -7.39
CA GLU A 98 7.41 -14.34 -8.49
C GLU A 98 6.61 -14.75 -9.72
N GLU A 99 6.63 -16.04 -10.07
CA GLU A 99 5.92 -16.59 -11.24
C GLU A 99 4.40 -16.38 -11.20
N LYS A 100 3.85 -16.13 -10.01
CA LYS A 100 2.41 -15.96 -9.78
C LYS A 100 2.03 -14.51 -9.48
N LEU A 101 2.99 -13.58 -9.49
CA LEU A 101 2.79 -12.16 -9.21
C LEU A 101 2.64 -11.37 -10.51
N ASP A 102 1.75 -10.39 -10.52
CA ASP A 102 1.70 -9.43 -11.62
C ASP A 102 2.85 -8.41 -11.53
N LYS A 103 3.07 -7.62 -12.58
CA LYS A 103 4.09 -6.56 -12.65
C LYS A 103 3.97 -5.56 -11.49
N GLU A 104 2.76 -5.25 -11.06
CA GLU A 104 2.49 -4.37 -9.92
C GLU A 104 2.92 -5.02 -8.60
N GLY A 105 2.74 -6.34 -8.44
CA GLY A 105 3.09 -7.07 -7.23
C GLY A 105 4.59 -7.34 -7.09
N ARG A 106 5.27 -7.67 -8.20
CA ARG A 106 6.69 -8.06 -8.23
C ARG A 106 7.63 -6.99 -7.67
N ARG A 107 7.36 -5.71 -7.95
CA ARG A 107 8.17 -4.61 -7.39
C ARG A 107 8.15 -4.55 -5.86
N PHE A 108 7.10 -5.06 -5.22
CA PHE A 108 7.02 -5.08 -3.76
C PHE A 108 7.62 -6.36 -3.17
N SER A 109 8.09 -7.29 -3.99
CA SER A 109 8.58 -8.58 -3.51
C SER A 109 9.94 -8.47 -2.83
N LEU A 110 10.24 -9.44 -1.97
CA LEU A 110 11.55 -9.53 -1.34
C LEU A 110 12.68 -9.70 -2.35
N GLU A 111 12.41 -10.36 -3.47
CA GLU A 111 13.41 -10.60 -4.50
C GLU A 111 13.69 -9.34 -5.31
N GLY A 112 12.65 -8.61 -5.73
CA GLY A 112 12.78 -7.29 -6.34
C GLY A 112 13.56 -6.32 -5.44
N ILE A 113 13.22 -6.28 -4.15
CA ILE A 113 13.93 -5.45 -3.16
C ILE A 113 15.41 -5.84 -3.03
N LYS A 114 15.73 -7.14 -3.05
CA LYS A 114 17.12 -7.63 -2.98
C LYS A 114 17.91 -7.30 -4.26
N GLN A 115 17.30 -7.41 -5.43
CA GLN A 115 17.95 -7.09 -6.71
C GLN A 115 18.40 -5.63 -6.73
N TRP A 116 17.57 -4.68 -6.28
CA TRP A 116 17.96 -3.27 -6.22
C TRP A 116 19.13 -2.97 -5.29
N LYS A 117 19.22 -3.67 -4.15
CA LYS A 117 20.39 -3.57 -3.26
C LYS A 117 21.71 -3.94 -3.97
N THR A 118 21.62 -4.78 -5.00
CA THR A 118 22.77 -5.27 -5.78
C THR A 118 23.07 -4.36 -6.96
N ILE A 119 22.04 -3.83 -7.62
CA ILE A 119 22.17 -2.88 -8.75
C ILE A 119 22.82 -1.57 -8.31
N GLY A 120 22.53 -1.06 -7.11
CA GLY A 120 23.20 0.15 -6.58
C GLY A 120 24.72 0.04 -6.37
N LYS A 121 25.34 -1.11 -6.65
CA LYS A 121 26.80 -1.34 -6.62
C LYS A 121 27.45 -1.45 -7.99
N THR A 122 26.69 -1.55 -9.07
CA THR A 122 27.21 -1.78 -10.43
C THR A 122 26.48 -0.82 -11.35
N GLU A 123 27.18 0.15 -11.93
CA GLU A 123 26.62 1.01 -12.97
C GLU A 123 26.03 0.13 -14.08
N ILE A 124 24.75 0.29 -14.40
CA ILE A 124 24.14 -0.41 -15.53
C ILE A 124 24.00 0.57 -16.69
N GLU A 125 24.85 0.35 -17.68
CA GLU A 125 24.62 0.73 -19.06
C GLU A 125 23.39 -0.02 -19.60
N ASN A 126 22.44 0.73 -20.16
CA ASN A 126 21.59 0.35 -21.29
C ASN A 126 20.71 -0.92 -21.18
N GLU A 127 19.75 -0.92 -20.26
CA GLU A 127 18.42 -1.50 -20.49
C GLU A 127 17.41 -0.70 -19.65
N VAL A 128 16.19 -0.49 -20.13
CA VAL A 128 15.17 0.32 -19.44
C VAL A 128 14.88 -0.32 -18.08
N ALA A 129 15.55 0.17 -17.05
CA ALA A 129 15.44 -0.37 -15.70
C ALA A 129 13.99 -0.24 -15.23
N GLU A 130 13.41 -1.34 -14.76
CA GLU A 130 12.10 -1.31 -14.13
C GLU A 130 12.10 -0.31 -12.97
N PRO A 131 11.04 0.50 -12.79
CA PRO A 131 11.00 1.55 -11.78
C PRO A 131 11.25 0.98 -10.38
N ASN A 132 12.26 1.53 -9.72
CA ASN A 132 12.73 1.08 -8.42
C ASN A 132 11.82 1.62 -7.29
N ILE A 133 11.15 0.74 -6.54
CA ILE A 133 10.27 1.21 -5.44
C ILE A 133 11.06 1.87 -4.31
N VAL A 134 12.36 1.57 -4.18
CA VAL A 134 13.21 2.19 -3.18
C VAL A 134 13.46 3.65 -3.55
N GLU A 135 13.52 4.00 -4.85
CA GLU A 135 13.56 5.40 -5.28
C GLU A 135 12.28 6.12 -4.83
N ASP A 136 11.11 5.50 -5.01
CA ASP A 136 9.84 6.03 -4.48
C ASP A 136 9.90 6.22 -2.94
N TRP A 137 10.76 5.48 -2.22
CA TRP A 137 10.90 5.56 -0.76
C TRP A 137 12.00 6.50 -0.24
N ILE A 138 12.90 6.99 -1.10
CA ILE A 138 14.03 7.85 -0.70
C ILE A 138 14.04 9.20 -1.40
N SER A 139 13.22 9.40 -2.44
CA SER A 139 13.20 10.60 -3.27
C SER A 139 12.26 11.72 -2.78
N LEU A 140 11.92 11.73 -1.49
CA LEU A 140 11.05 12.71 -0.84
C LEU A 140 11.82 13.63 0.10
#